data_AF-V8C934-F1
#
_entry.id   AF-V8C934-F1
#
_cell.length_a   1.000
_cell.length_b   1.000
_cell.length_c   1.000
_cell.angle_alpha   90.00
_cell.angle_beta   90.00
_cell.angle_gamma   90.00
#
_symmetry.space_group_name_H-M   'P 1'
#
loop_
_entity.id
_entity.type
_entity.pdbx_description
1 polymer ?
#
loop_
_entity_poly.entity_id
_entity_poly.type
_entity_poly.pdbx_seq_one_letter_code
_entity_poly.pdbx_strand_id
1 'polypeptide(L)'
;MNNKISIDKKNTKFLQKLAKSAPKEYVKILNFLYGILSKSDNPCTLPNAKYLQGFDDNRYRWRVGEYRIIGIVKNGNFKIIEIIKIDKRGDTTYKGL
;
A
#
# COMPACT_ATOMS: atom_id res chain seq x y z
N MET A 1 -8.12 -16.06 -1.46
CA MET A 1 -9.09 -15.05 -0.97
C MET A 1 -8.90 -13.75 -1.75
N ASN A 2 -9.95 -12.94 -1.94
CA ASN A 2 -9.83 -11.64 -2.62
C ASN A 2 -9.93 -10.49 -1.60
N ASN A 3 -8.83 -9.75 -1.42
CA ASN A 3 -8.79 -8.54 -0.60
C ASN A 3 -9.25 -7.33 -1.42
N LYS A 4 -10.09 -6.49 -0.81
CA LYS A 4 -10.56 -5.25 -1.46
C LYS A 4 -9.58 -4.12 -1.15
N ILE A 5 -9.05 -3.50 -2.19
CA ILE A 5 -8.15 -2.35 -2.06
C ILE A 5 -8.96 -1.06 -2.18
N SER A 6 -8.85 -0.22 -1.16
CA SER A 6 -9.39 1.14 -1.15
C SER A 6 -8.23 2.13 -1.15
N ILE A 7 -8.22 3.10 -2.06
CA ILE A 7 -7.15 4.10 -2.18
C ILE A 7 -7.79 5.47 -2.06
N ASP A 8 -7.27 6.31 -1.16
CA ASP A 8 -7.80 7.67 -1.02
C ASP A 8 -7.54 8.53 -2.29
N LYS A 9 -8.22 9.68 -2.35
CA LYS A 9 -8.11 10.62 -3.49
C LYS A 9 -6.69 11.18 -3.64
N LYS A 10 -5.94 11.35 -2.54
CA LYS A 10 -4.58 11.93 -2.55
C LYS A 10 -3.59 10.96 -3.21
N ASN A 11 -3.61 9.70 -2.80
CA ASN A 11 -2.80 8.63 -3.32
C ASN A 11 -3.20 8.27 -4.75
N THR A 12 -4.49 8.35 -5.10
CA THR A 12 -4.93 8.24 -6.49
C THR A 12 -4.32 9.32 -7.37
N LYS A 13 -4.36 10.60 -6.95
CA LYS A 13 -3.69 11.70 -7.68
C LYS A 13 -2.18 11.49 -7.78
N PHE A 14 -1.55 10.97 -6.73
CA PHE A 14 -0.13 10.63 -6.75
C PHE A 14 0.17 9.55 -7.80
N LEU A 15 -0.60 8.47 -7.84
CA LEU A 15 -0.45 7.40 -8.84
C LEU A 15 -0.63 7.92 -10.27
N GLN A 16 -1.60 8.82 -10.50
CA GLN A 16 -1.79 9.47 -11.80
C GLN A 16 -0.58 10.32 -12.23
N LYS A 17 0.03 11.05 -11.28
CA LYS A 17 1.28 11.79 -11.55
C LYS A 17 2.42 10.84 -11.84
N LEU A 18 2.54 9.76 -11.06
CA LEU A 18 3.58 8.75 -11.23
C LEU A 18 3.47 8.01 -12.57
N ALA A 19 2.25 7.75 -13.06
CA ALA A 19 2.02 7.17 -14.38
C ALA A 19 2.64 8.01 -15.51
N LYS A 20 2.66 9.33 -15.35
CA LYS A 20 3.25 10.27 -16.32
C LYS A 20 4.76 10.43 -16.14
N SER A 21 5.24 10.57 -14.90
CA SER A 21 6.65 10.88 -14.63
C SER A 21 7.57 9.66 -14.53
N ALA A 22 7.04 8.51 -14.11
CA ALA A 22 7.80 7.28 -13.92
C ALA A 22 6.91 6.04 -14.19
N PRO A 23 6.53 5.78 -15.46
CA PRO A 23 5.56 4.75 -15.83
C PRO A 23 5.97 3.33 -15.39
N LYS A 24 7.28 3.01 -15.41
CA LYS A 24 7.79 1.72 -14.94
C LYS A 24 7.49 1.48 -13.46
N GLU A 25 7.67 2.51 -12.63
CA GLU A 25 7.41 2.42 -11.19
C GLU A 25 5.90 2.38 -10.90
N TYR A 26 5.11 3.15 -11.65
CA TYR A 26 3.65 3.07 -11.62
C TYR A 26 3.14 1.66 -11.90
N VAL A 27 3.63 1.01 -12.96
CA VAL A 27 3.24 -0.37 -13.31
C VAL A 27 3.62 -1.34 -12.19
N LYS A 28 4.82 -1.23 -11.60
CA LYS A 28 5.23 -2.09 -10.46
C LYS A 28 4.27 -1.94 -9.27
N ILE A 29 3.90 -0.71 -8.93
CA ILE A 29 2.98 -0.45 -7.82
C ILE A 29 1.59 -1.01 -8.11
N LEU A 30 1.05 -0.81 -9.32
CA LEU A 30 -0.24 -1.39 -9.70
C LEU A 30 -0.22 -2.91 -9.69
N ASN A 31 0.84 -3.52 -10.21
CA ASN A 31 0.97 -4.97 -10.24
C ASN A 31 1.08 -5.54 -8.83
N PHE A 32 1.77 -4.83 -7.92
CA PHE A 32 1.75 -5.20 -6.51
C PHE A 32 0.36 -5.07 -5.90
N LEU A 33 -0.33 -3.93 -6.07
CA LEU A 33 -1.66 -3.71 -5.49
C LEU A 33 -2.68 -4.74 -6.04
N TYR A 34 -2.88 -4.78 -7.35
CA TYR A 34 -3.99 -5.54 -7.95
C TYR A 34 -3.61 -6.95 -8.40
N GLY A 35 -2.31 -7.26 -8.51
CA GLY A 35 -1.81 -8.59 -8.89
C GLY A 35 -1.43 -9.45 -7.69
N ILE A 36 -0.83 -8.85 -6.64
CA ILE A 36 -0.32 -9.58 -5.47
C ILE A 36 -1.18 -9.33 -4.24
N LEU A 37 -1.33 -8.07 -3.85
CA LEU A 37 -1.92 -7.69 -2.58
C LEU A 37 -3.43 -8.00 -2.52
N SER A 38 -4.16 -7.74 -3.60
CA SER A 38 -5.59 -8.07 -3.72
C SER A 38 -5.86 -9.58 -3.77
N LYS A 39 -4.89 -10.39 -4.19
CA LYS A 39 -5.07 -11.85 -4.38
C LYS A 39 -4.43 -12.70 -3.28
N SER A 40 -3.64 -12.08 -2.40
CA SER A 40 -2.98 -12.77 -1.30
C SER A 40 -4.00 -13.27 -0.27
N ASP A 41 -3.84 -14.50 0.20
CA ASP A 41 -4.66 -15.02 1.31
C ASP A 41 -4.40 -14.26 2.61
N ASN A 42 -3.14 -13.81 2.81
CA ASN A 42 -2.80 -12.94 3.92
C ASN A 42 -1.81 -11.83 3.50
N PRO A 43 -2.31 -10.59 3.27
CA PRO A 43 -1.46 -9.47 2.89
C PRO A 43 -0.47 -9.08 4.00
N CYS A 44 -0.77 -9.40 5.26
CA CYS A 44 0.06 -9.07 6.43
C CYS A 44 1.30 -9.95 6.57
N THR A 45 1.34 -11.13 5.92
CA THR A 45 2.46 -12.09 5.99
C THR A 45 3.32 -12.09 4.74
N LEU A 46 3.07 -11.18 3.80
CA LEU A 46 3.93 -11.04 2.62
C LEU A 46 5.36 -10.70 3.06
N PRO A 47 6.40 -11.21 2.38
CA PRO A 47 7.80 -11.01 2.79
C PRO A 47 8.24 -9.54 2.75
N ASN A 48 7.51 -8.69 2.03
CA ASN A 48 7.75 -7.25 1.98
C ASN A 48 6.86 -6.44 2.94
N ALA A 49 6.01 -7.09 3.72
CA ALA A 49 5.14 -6.47 4.72
C ALA A 49 5.87 -6.27 6.05
N LYS A 50 5.59 -5.16 6.72
CA LYS A 50 6.02 -4.90 8.09
C LYS A 50 4.88 -4.24 8.86
N TYR A 51 4.55 -4.79 10.02
CA TYR A 51 3.63 -4.16 10.96
C TYR A 51 4.23 -2.87 11.51
N LEU A 52 3.44 -1.79 11.55
CA LEU A 52 3.85 -0.52 12.11
C LEU A 52 3.38 -0.41 13.56
N GLN A 53 4.34 -0.28 14.48
CA GLN A 53 4.07 -0.11 15.90
C GLN A 53 3.65 1.34 16.21
N GLY A 54 2.92 1.53 17.31
CA GLY A 54 2.49 2.86 17.77
C GLY A 54 1.19 3.37 17.11
N PHE A 55 0.44 2.50 16.44
CA PHE A 55 -0.88 2.79 15.88
C PHE A 55 -1.88 1.72 16.32
N ASP A 56 -3.10 2.14 16.64
CA ASP A 56 -4.16 1.24 17.13
C ASP A 56 -5.08 0.72 16.01
N ASP A 57 -4.71 0.94 14.74
CA ASP A 57 -5.54 0.65 13.57
C ASP A 57 -5.02 -0.49 12.68
N ASN A 58 -4.16 -1.36 13.21
CA ASN A 58 -3.62 -2.53 12.50
C ASN A 58 -2.93 -2.16 11.17
N ARG A 59 -1.97 -1.24 11.26
CA ARG A 59 -1.29 -0.63 10.10
C ARG A 59 -0.09 -1.44 9.64
N TYR A 60 0.02 -1.59 8.33
CA TYR A 60 1.15 -2.27 7.68
C TYR A 60 1.80 -1.38 6.64
N ARG A 61 3.10 -1.63 6.44
CA ARG A 61 3.88 -1.08 5.34
C ARG A 61 4.38 -2.20 4.45
N TRP A 62 4.13 -2.09 3.15
CA TRP A 62 4.69 -2.94 2.11
C TRP A 62 5.79 -2.21 1.34
N ARG A 63 6.93 -2.87 1.12
CA ARG A 63 8.01 -2.34 0.27
C ARG A 63 7.84 -2.79 -1.17
N VAL A 64 7.85 -1.84 -2.11
CA VAL A 64 7.80 -2.10 -3.57
C VAL A 64 8.93 -1.32 -4.22
N GLY A 65 10.08 -1.95 -4.40
CA GLY A 65 11.31 -1.28 -4.83
C GLY A 65 11.70 -0.13 -3.88
N GLU A 66 11.73 1.08 -4.42
CA GLU A 66 12.01 2.31 -3.67
C GLU A 66 10.78 2.92 -2.99
N TYR A 67 9.59 2.42 -3.30
CA TYR A 67 8.33 2.88 -2.73
C TYR A 67 7.92 2.08 -1.50
N ARG A 68 7.21 2.75 -0.60
CA ARG A 68 6.54 2.19 0.57
C ARG A 68 5.06 2.52 0.43
N ILE A 69 4.26 1.47 0.53
CA ILE A 69 2.81 1.54 0.54
C ILE A 69 2.38 1.28 1.97
N ILE A 70 1.63 2.20 2.55
CA ILE A 70 1.13 2.10 3.92
C ILE A 70 -0.37 1.98 3.85
N GLY A 71 -0.89 0.99 4.55
CA GLY A 71 -2.32 0.81 4.65
C GLY A 71 -2.77 0.15 5.93
N ILE A 72 -4.06 0.33 6.19
CA ILE A 72 -4.77 -0.23 7.33
C ILE A 72 -5.47 -1.51 6.87
N VAL A 73 -5.25 -2.61 7.60
CA VAL A 73 -5.89 -3.89 7.29
C VAL A 73 -7.05 -4.10 8.25
N LYS A 74 -8.28 -3.95 7.74
CA LYS A 74 -9.50 -4.18 8.52
C LYS A 74 -9.96 -5.62 8.28
N ASN A 75 -10.05 -6.39 9.37
CA ASN A 75 -10.56 -7.75 9.33
C ASN A 75 -12.09 -7.74 9.46
N GLY A 76 -12.77 -8.39 8.51
CA GLY A 76 -14.22 -8.62 8.45
C GLY A 76 -14.49 -9.86 7.58
N ASN A 77 -15.62 -9.96 6.88
CA ASN A 77 -15.88 -11.07 5.92
C ASN A 77 -14.90 -11.09 4.72
N PHE A 78 -14.26 -9.95 4.41
CA PHE A 78 -13.17 -9.81 3.45
C PHE A 78 -12.13 -8.84 4.04
N LYS A 79 -10.83 -9.02 3.77
CA LYS A 79 -9.82 -8.05 4.22
C LYS A 79 -9.89 -6.80 3.34
N ILE A 80 -10.19 -5.66 3.96
CA ILE A 80 -10.11 -4.35 3.30
C ILE A 80 -8.73 -3.77 3.60
N ILE A 81 -8.03 -3.39 2.54
CA ILE A 81 -6.72 -2.73 2.64
C ILE A 81 -6.92 -1.28 2.21
N GLU A 82 -6.93 -0.39 3.19
CA GLU A 82 -7.05 1.04 2.97
C GLU A 82 -5.65 1.65 2.80
N ILE A 83 -5.31 2.04 1.58
CA ILE A 83 -4.03 2.65 1.24
C ILE A 83 -4.07 4.14 1.59
N ILE A 84 -3.45 4.46 2.71
CA ILE A 84 -3.40 5.82 3.26
C ILE A 84 -2.15 6.58 2.78
N LYS A 85 -1.12 5.87 2.30
CA LYS A 85 0.09 6.53 1.77
C LYS A 85 0.88 5.68 0.80
N ILE A 86 1.36 6.31 -0.27
CA ILE A 86 2.38 5.77 -1.18
C ILE A 86 3.47 6.83 -1.32
N ASP A 87 4.70 6.49 -0.92
CA ASP A 87 5.83 7.42 -0.99
C ASP A 87 7.17 6.71 -1.22
N LYS A 88 8.17 7.43 -1.72
CA LYS A 88 9.55 6.94 -1.82
C LYS A 88 10.19 6.80 -0.43
N ARG A 89 11.34 6.12 -0.36
CA ARG A 89 12.20 6.12 0.84
C ARG A 89 12.57 7.56 1.21
N GLY A 90 12.28 7.96 2.45
CA GLY A 90 12.78 9.21 3.01
C GLY A 90 12.08 9.59 4.30
N ASP A 91 12.46 10.73 4.86
CA ASP A 91 11.88 11.23 6.12
C ASP A 91 10.39 11.55 5.98
N THR A 92 9.94 11.85 4.76
CA THR A 92 8.53 12.10 4.48
C THR A 92 7.68 10.84 4.54
N THR A 93 8.25 9.63 4.46
CA THR A 93 7.46 8.38 4.40
C THR A 93 6.53 8.26 5.60
N TYR A 94 6.99 8.60 6.81
CA TYR A 94 6.20 8.47 8.03
C TYR A 94 5.57 9.78 8.53
N LYS A 95 5.94 10.91 7.92
CA LYS A 95 5.40 12.22 8.30
C LYS A 95 3.90 12.32 8.03
N GLY A 96 3.12 12.70 9.05
CA GLY A 96 1.66 12.88 8.96
C GLY A 96 0.87 11.58 8.82
N LEU A 97 1.40 10.49 9.39
CA LEU A 97 0.70 9.22 9.59
C LEU A 97 0.04 9.17 10.96
#